data_AF-A0A5C6TTA4-F1
#
_entry.id   AF-A0A5C6TTA4-F1
#
_cell.length_a   1.000
_cell.length_b   1.000
_cell.length_c   1.000
_cell.angle_alpha   90.00
_cell.angle_beta   90.00
_cell.angle_gamma   90.00
#
_symmetry.space_group_name_H-M   'P 1'
#
loop_
_entity.id
_entity.type
_entity.pdbx_description
1 polymer ?
#
loop_
_entity_poly.entity_id
_entity_poly.type
_entity_poly.pdbx_seq_one_letter_code
_entity_poly.pdbx_strand_id
1 'polypeptide(L)' 'MPRLHVEALLFCGAWALLALTGGVLGGPLAGLAVALGLLMVLMPLSTYALARKEDERLERQLRWGALGLAALALGVWLTA' A
#
# COMPACT_ATOMS: atom_id res chain seq x y z
N MET A 1 17.33 -7.58 -19.38
CA MET A 1 17.87 -7.29 -18.03
C MET A 1 16.69 -7.11 -17.10
N PRO A 2 16.60 -7.79 -15.94
CA PRO A 2 15.52 -7.55 -14.99
C PRO A 2 15.60 -6.08 -14.58
N ARG A 3 14.68 -5.25 -15.09
CA ARG A 3 14.56 -3.87 -14.67
C ARG A 3 14.09 -3.92 -13.23
N LEU A 4 15.00 -3.73 -12.28
CA LEU A 4 14.61 -3.59 -10.88
C LEU A 4 13.66 -2.39 -10.82
N HIS A 5 12.37 -2.64 -10.60
CA HIS A 5 11.40 -1.56 -10.45
C HIS A 5 11.60 -1.00 -9.04
N VAL A 6 12.61 -0.12 -8.92
CA VAL A 6 12.99 0.52 -7.66
C VAL A 6 11.77 1.12 -6.96
N GLU A 7 10.84 1.65 -7.74
CA GLU A 7 9.57 2.18 -7.27
C GLU A 7 8.68 1.14 -6.57
N ALA A 8 8.58 -0.08 -7.09
CA ALA A 8 7.83 -1.16 -6.43
C ALA A 8 8.48 -1.56 -5.10
N LEU A 9 9.82 -1.54 -5.04
CA LEU A 9 10.57 -1.84 -3.82
C LEU A 9 10.38 -0.76 -2.75
N LEU A 10 10.43 0.51 -3.16
CA LEU A 10 10.13 1.67 -2.29
C LEU A 10 8.69 1.61 -1.77
N PHE A 11 7.74 1.26 -2.64
CA PHE A 11 6.34 1.13 -2.28
C PHE A 11 6.12 0.01 -1.24
N CYS A 12 6.67 -1.18 -1.49
CA CYS A 12 6.58 -2.30 -0.54
C CYS A 12 7.25 -1.96 0.79
N GLY A 13 8.41 -1.29 0.76
CA GLY A 13 9.10 -0.83 1.96
C GLY A 13 8.28 0.18 2.77
N ALA A 14 7.68 1.18 2.10
CA ALA A 14 6.82 2.16 2.75
C ALA A 14 5.58 1.51 3.38
N TRP A 15 4.97 0.54 2.70
CA TRP A 15 3.81 -0.18 3.25
C TRP A 15 4.19 -1.09 4.42
N ALA A 16 5.33 -1.77 4.33
CA ALA A 16 5.84 -2.58 5.44
C ALA A 16 6.12 -1.72 6.68
N LEU A 17 6.72 -0.54 6.50
CA LEU A 17 6.89 0.44 7.57
C LEU A 17 5.54 0.86 8.17
N LEU A 18 4.53 1.11 7.33
CA LEU A 18 3.19 1.46 7.80
C LEU A 18 2.52 0.34 8.61
N ALA A 19 2.67 -0.91 8.17
CA ALA A 19 2.16 -2.07 8.91
C ALA A 19 2.88 -2.26 10.26
N LEU A 20 4.20 -2.03 10.28
CA LEU A 20 5.00 -2.07 11.50
C LEU A 20 4.61 -0.95 12.47
N THR A 21 4.49 0.29 12.00
CA THR A 21 4.05 1.40 12.85
C THR A 21 2.64 1.17 13.38
N GLY A 22 1.73 0.64 12.56
CA GLY A 22 0.40 0.24 13.01
C GLY A 22 0.42 -0.87 14.04
N GLY A 23 1.28 -1.89 13.86
CA GLY A 23 1.46 -2.96 14.82
C GLY A 23 2.02 -2.50 16.16
N VAL A 24 3.00 -1.60 16.13
CA VAL A 24 3.68 -1.07 17.33
C VAL A 24 2.81 -0.08 18.09
N LEU A 25 2.11 0.82 17.39
CA LEU A 25 1.33 1.90 18.01
C LEU A 25 -0.13 1.51 18.28
N GLY A 26 -0.74 0.72 17.41
CA GLY A 26 -2.17 0.37 17.44
C GLY A 26 -2.43 -1.09 17.82
N GLY A 27 -1.37 -1.86 18.10
CA GLY A 27 -1.45 -3.26 18.44
C GLY A 27 -1.48 -4.21 17.22
N PRO A 28 -1.40 -5.52 17.46
CA PRO A 28 -1.17 -6.52 16.41
C PRO A 28 -2.31 -6.56 15.37
N LEU A 29 -3.54 -6.23 15.76
CA LEU A 29 -4.69 -6.19 14.85
C LEU A 29 -4.60 -5.06 13.82
N ALA A 30 -4.11 -3.88 14.23
CA ALA A 30 -3.94 -2.74 13.32
C ALA A 30 -2.83 -3.02 12.28
N GLY A 31 -1.72 -3.61 12.71
CA GLY A 31 -0.65 -4.04 11.80
C GLY A 31 -1.11 -5.12 10.81
N LEU A 32 -1.90 -6.10 11.27
CA LEU A 32 -2.49 -7.14 10.41
C LEU A 32 -3.49 -6.56 9.41
N ALA A 33 -4.36 -5.63 9.83
CA ALA A 33 -5.31 -4.98 8.94
C ALA A 33 -4.61 -4.21 7.81
N VAL A 34 -3.53 -3.49 8.11
CA VAL A 34 -2.72 -2.79 7.10
C VAL A 34 -1.99 -3.77 6.19
N ALA A 35 -1.42 -4.85 6.72
CA ALA A 35 -0.75 -5.88 5.93
C ALA A 35 -1.71 -6.63 4.99
N LEU A 36 -2.91 -6.96 5.47
CA LEU A 36 -3.96 -7.57 4.66
C LEU A 36 -4.52 -6.59 3.63
N GLY A 37 -4.59 -5.30 3.96
CA GLY A 37 -4.92 -4.23 3.01
C GLY A 37 -3.97 -4.20 1.82
N LEU A 38 -2.66 -4.43 2.02
CA LEU A 38 -1.70 -4.56 0.91
C LEU A 38 -2.09 -5.70 -0.03
N LEU A 39 -2.35 -6.89 0.52
CA LEU A 39 -2.65 -8.07 -0.28
C LEU A 39 -3.97 -7.93 -1.05
N MET A 40 -5.02 -7.44 -0.37
CA MET A 40 -6.37 -7.34 -0.92
C MET A 40 -6.57 -6.15 -1.85
N VAL A 41 -5.84 -5.05 -1.68
CA VAL A 41 -6.03 -3.84 -2.50
C VAL A 41 -5.05 -3.80 -3.67
N LEU A 42 -3.79 -4.22 -3.47
CA LEU A 42 -2.77 -4.05 -4.50
C LEU A 42 -2.91 -5.03 -5.67
N MET A 43 -3.34 -6.27 -5.41
CA MET A 43 -3.57 -7.27 -6.45
C MET A 43 -4.71 -6.91 -7.42
N PRO A 44 -5.91 -6.52 -6.96
CA PRO A 44 -6.97 -6.10 -7.86
C PRO A 44 -6.64 -4.77 -8.54
N LEU A 45 -5.94 -3.83 -7.88
CA LEU A 45 -5.53 -2.59 -8.51
C LEU A 45 -4.57 -2.82 -9.68
N SER A 46 -3.57 -3.70 -9.51
CA SER A 46 -2.62 -3.99 -10.57
C SER A 46 -3.30 -4.68 -11.74
N THR A 47 -4.19 -5.65 -11.49
CA THR A 47 -4.97 -6.31 -12.55
C THR A 47 -5.92 -5.34 -13.26
N TYR A 48 -6.57 -4.42 -12.54
CA TYR A 48 -7.48 -3.45 -13.16
C TYR A 48 -6.75 -2.37 -13.97
N ALA A 49 -5.58 -1.91 -13.51
CA ALA A 49 -4.75 -0.93 -14.21
C ALA A 49 -4.14 -1.52 -15.50
N LEU A 50 -3.60 -2.74 -15.42
CA LEU A 50 -3.08 -3.49 -16.57
C LEU A 50 -4.18 -3.81 -17.61
N ALA A 51 -5.40 -4.10 -17.17
CA ALA A 51 -6.48 -4.51 -18.07
C ALA A 51 -7.15 -3.36 -18.84
N ARG A 52 -7.07 -2.11 -18.37
CA ARG A 52 -7.90 -1.01 -18.93
C ARG A 52 -7.17 0.18 -19.51
N LYS A 53 -5.91 0.47 -19.18
CA LYS A 53 -5.31 1.76 -19.61
C LYS A 53 -3.87 1.78 -20.11
N GLU A 54 -3.02 0.76 -19.90
CA GLU A 54 -1.57 0.83 -20.23
C GLU A 54 -0.88 2.15 -19.77
N ASP A 55 -1.47 2.83 -18.77
CA ASP A 55 -1.10 4.18 -18.38
C ASP A 55 -0.33 4.08 -17.05
N GLU A 56 0.99 3.89 -17.15
CA GLU A 56 1.91 3.72 -16.01
C GLU A 56 1.75 4.85 -14.98
N ARG A 57 1.40 6.05 -15.44
CA ARG A 57 1.22 7.22 -14.58
C ARG A 57 0.02 7.08 -13.65
N LEU A 58 -1.06 6.47 -14.14
CA LEU A 58 -2.29 6.22 -13.37
C LEU A 58 -2.09 5.11 -12.35
N GLU A 59 -1.38 4.02 -12.73
CA GLU A 59 -1.03 2.94 -11.82
C GLU A 59 -0.17 3.46 -10.65
N ARG A 60 0.80 4.32 -10.95
CA ARG A 60 1.65 4.98 -9.96
C ARG A 60 0.84 5.83 -8.99
N GLN A 61 -0.04 6.70 -9.48
CA GLN A 61 -0.91 7.53 -8.65
C GLN A 61 -1.82 6.68 -7.75
N LEU A 62 -2.37 5.59 -8.29
CA LEU A 62 -3.22 4.68 -7.54
C LEU A 62 -2.47 3.93 -6.45
N ARG A 63 -1.26 3.43 -6.71
CA ARG A 63 -0.39 2.80 -5.70
C ARG A 63 -0.11 3.77 -4.55
N TRP A 64 0.52 4.90 -4.84
CA TRP A 64 0.90 5.87 -3.82
C TRP A 64 -0.33 6.51 -3.13
N GLY A 65 -1.43 6.67 -3.86
CA GLY A 65 -2.71 7.11 -3.30
C GLY A 65 -3.30 6.11 -2.29
N ALA A 66 -3.27 4.81 -2.60
CA ALA A 66 -3.71 3.76 -1.68
C ALA A 66 -2.84 3.71 -0.42
N LEU A 67 -1.52 3.89 -0.54
CA LEU A 67 -0.61 4.00 0.62
C LEU A 67 -0.97 5.21 1.48
N GLY A 68 -1.21 6.37 0.86
CA GLY A 68 -1.62 7.59 1.58
C GLY A 68 -2.95 7.43 2.31
N LEU A 69 -3.95 6.81 1.67
CA LEU A 69 -5.23 6.51 2.29
C LEU A 69 -5.10 5.51 3.45
N ALA A 70 -4.29 4.47 3.29
CA ALA A 70 -4.00 3.51 4.35
C ALA A 70 -3.31 4.19 5.55
N ALA A 71 -2.39 5.12 5.29
CA ALA A 71 -1.71 5.88 6.33
C ALA A 71 -2.67 6.81 7.09
N LEU A 72 -3.57 7.48 6.38
CA LEU A 72 -4.62 8.31 6.99
C LEU A 72 -5.57 7.45 7.83
N ALA A 73 -6.05 6.33 7.30
CA ALA A 73 -6.94 5.42 8.02
C ALA A 73 -6.28 4.88 9.30
N LEU A 74 -4.99 4.51 9.22
CA LEU A 74 -4.23 4.09 10.38
C LEU A 74 -4.07 5.24 11.38
N GLY A 75 -3.74 6.46 10.93
CA GLY A 75 -3.64 7.63 11.79
C GLY A 75 -4.94 7.96 12.52
N VAL A 76 -6.08 7.84 11.84
CA VAL A 76 -7.41 7.99 12.45
C VAL A 76 -7.65 6.87 13.47
N TRP A 77 -7.32 5.62 13.15
CA TRP A 77 -7.46 4.50 14.07
C TRP A 77 -6.62 4.66 15.34
N LEU A 78 -5.40 5.19 15.21
CA LEU A 78 -4.50 5.41 16.35
C LEU A 78 -4.94 6.57 17.27
N THR A 79 -5.80 7.45 16.77
CA THR A 79 -6.26 8.65 17.49
C THR A 79 -7.73 8.57 17.93
N ALA A 80 -8.47 7.54 17.48
CA ALA A 80 -9.83 7.22 17.89
C ALA A 80 -9.86 6.32 19.13
#